data_AF-A0AA90QSX7-F1
#
_entry.id   AF-A0AA90QSX7-F1
#
_cell.length_a   1.000
_cell.length_b   1.000
_cell.length_c   1.000
_cell.angle_alpha   90.00
_cell.angle_beta   90.00
_cell.angle_gamma   90.00
#
_symmetry.space_group_name_H-M   'P 1'
#
loop_
_entity.id
_entity.type
_entity.pdbx_description
1 polymer ?
#
loop_
_entity_poly.entity_id
_entity_poly.type
_entity_poly.pdbx_seq_one_letter_code
_entity_poly.pdbx_strand_id
1 'polypeptide(L)'
;ILNNISAQVSRYIQTFAAEFSEFPARLDLNQLTVIIDRPDRPVPMSRTGGGENHLAYHLSALLALHLFASKNNCPIPQFLLIDQPTQVYFPSEKVYQEADGTVQKTEADADLVAVRRLFELLLNFTKKDVPGFQLIVTEHANLRDTWFQDSLVEQPWTKPPALVPENWPDA
;
A
#
# COMPACT_ATOMS: atom_id res chain seq x y z
N ILE A 1 -21.61 11.08 -5.61
CA ILE A 1 -20.93 10.06 -4.77
C ILE A 1 -19.71 9.50 -5.50
N LEU A 2 -19.86 8.75 -6.59
CA LEU A 2 -18.74 8.11 -7.28
C LEU A 2 -17.64 9.07 -7.73
N ASN A 3 -17.99 10.21 -8.33
CA ASN A 3 -16.99 11.21 -8.73
C ASN A 3 -16.14 11.72 -7.56
N ASN A 4 -16.72 11.83 -6.36
CA ASN A 4 -15.96 12.24 -5.17
C ASN A 4 -14.98 11.15 -4.73
N ILE A 5 -15.40 9.88 -4.79
CA ILE A 5 -14.53 8.74 -4.49
C ILE A 5 -13.41 8.68 -5.55
N SER A 6 -13.74 8.74 -6.83
CA SER A 6 -12.79 8.76 -7.96
C SER A 6 -11.75 9.89 -7.84
N ALA A 7 -12.17 11.08 -7.38
CA ALA A 7 -11.23 12.17 -7.13
C ALA A 7 -10.21 11.83 -6.02
N GLN A 8 -10.63 11.13 -4.95
CA GLN A 8 -9.71 10.66 -3.92
C GLN A 8 -8.83 9.50 -4.42
N VAL A 9 -9.38 8.58 -5.22
CA VAL A 9 -8.60 7.54 -5.89
C VAL A 9 -7.46 8.18 -6.70
N SER A 10 -7.78 9.18 -7.53
CA SER A 10 -6.80 9.91 -8.33
C SER A 10 -5.71 10.56 -7.45
N ARG A 11 -6.10 11.21 -6.35
CA ARG A 11 -5.17 11.83 -5.40
C ARG A 11 -4.20 10.80 -4.79
N TYR A 12 -4.71 9.64 -4.37
CA TYR A 12 -3.86 8.60 -3.78
C TYR A 12 -2.93 7.96 -4.82
N ILE A 13 -3.41 7.71 -6.03
CA ILE A 13 -2.60 7.23 -7.17
C ILE A 13 -1.45 8.21 -7.46
N GLN A 14 -1.75 9.51 -7.46
CA GLN A 14 -0.74 10.55 -7.62
C GLN A 14 0.28 10.54 -6.49
N THR A 15 -0.17 10.32 -5.25
CA THR A 15 0.73 10.22 -4.10
C THR A 15 1.64 9.02 -4.22
N PHE A 16 1.17 7.89 -4.77
CA PHE A 16 1.99 6.71 -5.08
C PHE A 16 2.99 6.93 -6.22
N ALA A 17 2.78 7.95 -7.06
CA ALA A 17 3.45 8.14 -8.33
C ALA A 17 3.39 6.90 -9.23
N ALA A 18 2.21 6.25 -9.25
CA ALA A 18 1.96 5.11 -10.11
C ALA A 18 1.97 5.51 -11.60
N GLU A 19 2.05 4.51 -12.47
CA GLU A 19 1.86 4.69 -13.91
C GLU A 19 0.53 5.43 -14.17
N PHE A 20 0.56 6.40 -15.08
CA PHE A 20 -0.60 7.24 -15.44
C PHE A 20 -1.16 8.10 -14.30
N SER A 21 -0.38 8.37 -13.25
CA SER A 21 -0.79 9.20 -12.11
C SER A 21 -1.14 10.65 -12.46
N GLU A 22 -0.75 11.14 -13.63
CA GLU A 22 -1.09 12.45 -14.17
C GLU A 22 -2.54 12.52 -14.71
N PHE A 23 -3.17 11.37 -14.94
CA PHE A 23 -4.52 11.29 -15.51
C PHE A 23 -5.57 11.01 -14.43
N PRO A 24 -6.82 11.48 -14.61
CA PRO A 24 -7.91 11.13 -13.72
C PRO A 24 -8.14 9.62 -13.69
N ALA A 25 -8.31 9.09 -12.49
CA ALA A 25 -8.75 7.72 -12.25
C ALA A 25 -10.20 7.72 -11.78
N ARG A 26 -10.99 6.77 -12.27
CA ARG A 26 -12.37 6.53 -11.84
C ARG A 26 -12.61 5.10 -11.41
N LEU A 27 -13.46 4.93 -10.41
CA LEU A 27 -13.99 3.62 -10.03
C LEU A 27 -15.15 3.28 -10.97
N ASP A 28 -14.99 2.23 -11.78
CA ASP A 28 -16.04 1.68 -12.62
C ASP A 28 -16.84 0.63 -11.85
N LEU A 29 -18.09 0.93 -11.53
CA LEU A 29 -18.95 0.01 -10.77
C LEU A 29 -19.43 -1.19 -11.59
N ASN A 30 -19.50 -1.08 -12.91
CA ASN A 30 -19.99 -2.18 -13.75
C ASN A 30 -18.93 -3.27 -13.87
N GLN A 31 -17.66 -2.87 -13.92
CA GLN A 31 -16.52 -3.79 -14.01
C GLN A 31 -15.80 -4.01 -12.68
N LEU A 32 -16.19 -3.28 -11.63
CA LEU A 32 -15.56 -3.30 -10.30
C LEU A 32 -14.03 -3.10 -10.37
N THR A 33 -13.61 -2.12 -11.16
CA THR A 33 -12.19 -1.85 -11.43
C THR A 33 -11.87 -0.37 -11.45
N VAL A 34 -10.58 -0.03 -11.33
CA VAL A 34 -10.09 1.34 -11.55
C VAL A 34 -9.81 1.51 -13.04
N ILE A 35 -10.29 2.61 -13.61
CA ILE A 35 -10.02 3.00 -14.99
C ILE A 35 -9.31 4.35 -14.98
N ILE A 36 -8.19 4.43 -15.68
CA ILE A 36 -7.46 5.67 -15.94
C ILE A 36 -8.01 6.29 -17.23
N ASP A 37 -8.57 7.50 -17.13
CA ASP A 37 -9.16 8.22 -18.26
C ASP A 37 -8.09 9.06 -18.99
N ARG A 38 -7.31 8.41 -19.85
CA ARG A 38 -6.36 9.12 -20.74
C ARG A 38 -7.09 9.78 -21.91
N PRO A 39 -6.52 10.86 -22.51
CA PRO A 39 -7.11 11.55 -23.65
C PRO A 39 -7.33 10.67 -24.88
N ASP A 40 -6.45 9.69 -25.11
CA ASP A 40 -6.48 8.80 -26.27
C ASP A 40 -7.41 7.61 -26.06
N ARG A 41 -7.27 6.91 -24.93
CA ARG A 41 -8.09 5.76 -24.57
C ARG A 41 -8.13 5.52 -23.07
N PRO A 42 -9.29 5.18 -22.49
CA PRO A 42 -9.33 4.69 -21.12
C PRO A 42 -8.51 3.40 -20.96
N VAL A 43 -7.76 3.31 -19.87
CA VAL A 43 -6.94 2.14 -19.53
C VAL A 43 -7.47 1.54 -18.22
N PRO A 44 -8.09 0.35 -18.25
CA PRO A 44 -8.42 -0.36 -17.02
C PRO A 44 -7.15 -0.84 -16.34
N MET A 45 -7.14 -0.89 -15.00
CA MET A 45 -6.03 -1.40 -14.19
C MET A 45 -5.54 -2.79 -14.64
N SER A 46 -6.43 -3.67 -15.12
CA SER A 46 -6.02 -4.98 -15.64
C SER A 46 -5.09 -4.92 -16.86
N ARG A 47 -4.96 -3.75 -17.50
CA ARG A 47 -4.10 -3.49 -18.66
C ARG A 47 -2.90 -2.59 -18.35
N THR A 48 -2.63 -2.28 -17.08
CA THR A 48 -1.40 -1.58 -16.64
C THR A 48 -0.32 -2.61 -16.29
N GLY A 49 0.94 -2.23 -16.47
CA GLY A 49 2.07 -3.12 -16.19
C GLY A 49 2.52 -3.07 -14.74
N GLY A 50 3.11 -4.15 -14.22
CA GLY A 50 3.83 -4.16 -12.93
C GLY A 50 2.95 -4.33 -11.68
N GLY A 51 3.43 -5.13 -10.72
CA GLY A 51 2.74 -5.36 -9.45
C GLY A 51 2.58 -4.09 -8.60
N GLU A 52 3.55 -3.17 -8.70
CA GLU A 52 3.52 -1.86 -8.05
C GLU A 52 2.29 -1.01 -8.42
N ASN A 53 1.88 -1.04 -9.69
CA ASN A 53 0.74 -0.24 -10.17
C ASN A 53 -0.57 -0.86 -9.68
N HIS A 54 -0.68 -2.19 -9.76
CA HIS A 54 -1.84 -2.90 -9.21
C HIS A 54 -2.00 -2.62 -7.70
N LEU A 55 -0.90 -2.69 -6.92
CA LEU A 55 -0.91 -2.32 -5.51
C LEU A 55 -1.40 -0.88 -5.31
N ALA A 56 -0.81 0.08 -6.02
CA ALA A 56 -1.15 1.50 -5.88
C ALA A 56 -2.63 1.77 -6.18
N TYR A 57 -3.17 1.18 -7.25
CA TYR A 57 -4.57 1.36 -7.63
C TYR A 57 -5.54 0.69 -6.64
N HIS A 58 -5.23 -0.53 -6.19
CA HIS A 58 -6.05 -1.23 -5.20
C HIS A 58 -6.09 -0.47 -3.87
N LEU A 59 -4.92 -0.07 -3.33
CA LEU A 59 -4.87 0.69 -2.09
C LEU A 59 -5.54 2.06 -2.23
N SER A 60 -5.34 2.74 -3.36
CA SER A 60 -6.02 4.02 -3.62
C SER A 60 -7.54 3.88 -3.63
N ALA A 61 -8.07 2.80 -4.23
CA ALA A 61 -9.50 2.50 -4.23
C ALA A 61 -10.02 2.20 -2.81
N LEU A 62 -9.35 1.32 -2.06
CA LEU A 62 -9.74 0.95 -0.70
C LEU A 62 -9.73 2.15 0.24
N LEU A 63 -8.66 2.95 0.23
CA LEU A 63 -8.54 4.14 1.07
C LEU A 63 -9.58 5.20 0.71
N ALA A 64 -9.85 5.43 -0.59
CA ALA A 64 -10.88 6.36 -1.02
C ALA A 64 -12.29 5.93 -0.57
N LEU A 65 -12.58 4.62 -0.62
CA LEU A 65 -13.83 4.06 -0.12
C LEU A 65 -13.97 4.23 1.39
N HIS A 66 -12.94 3.91 2.16
CA HIS A 66 -12.94 4.09 3.62
C HIS A 66 -13.03 5.57 4.03
N LEU A 67 -12.34 6.47 3.30
CA LEU A 67 -12.47 7.91 3.50
C LEU A 67 -13.91 8.37 3.27
N PHE A 68 -14.52 7.96 2.16
CA PHE A 68 -15.93 8.28 1.89
C PHE A 68 -16.84 7.74 2.99
N ALA A 69 -16.65 6.47 3.39
CA ALA A 69 -17.47 5.83 4.41
C ALA A 69 -17.39 6.58 5.75
N SER A 70 -16.18 6.94 6.18
CA SER A 70 -15.95 7.68 7.41
C SER A 70 -16.60 9.07 7.36
N LYS A 71 -16.38 9.84 6.29
CA LYS A 71 -16.94 11.20 6.16
C LYS A 71 -18.47 11.24 6.06
N ASN A 72 -19.11 10.12 5.72
CA ASN A 72 -20.56 10.04 5.53
C ASN A 72 -21.25 9.14 6.57
N ASN A 73 -20.54 8.77 7.65
CA ASN A 73 -21.07 7.89 8.71
C ASN A 73 -21.67 6.58 8.17
N CYS A 74 -21.08 6.02 7.11
CA CYS A 74 -21.48 4.73 6.59
C CYS A 74 -21.04 3.61 7.55
N PRO A 75 -21.81 2.52 7.68
CA PRO A 75 -21.51 1.42 8.61
C PRO A 75 -20.43 0.47 8.07
N ILE A 76 -19.33 1.02 7.55
CA ILE A 76 -18.14 0.26 7.12
C ILE A 76 -17.11 0.33 8.25
N PRO A 77 -16.52 -0.79 8.68
CA PRO A 77 -15.48 -0.79 9.70
C PRO A 77 -14.34 0.17 9.37
N GLN A 78 -13.86 0.89 10.37
CA GLN A 78 -12.74 1.83 10.25
C GLN A 78 -11.39 1.14 10.50
N PHE A 79 -11.22 -0.05 9.91
CA PHE A 79 -9.94 -0.73 9.90
C PHE A 79 -9.67 -1.40 8.56
N LEU A 80 -8.40 -1.63 8.24
CA LEU A 80 -7.95 -2.39 7.08
C LEU A 80 -6.68 -3.17 7.44
N LEU A 81 -6.65 -4.45 7.07
CA LEU A 81 -5.51 -5.34 7.20
C LEU A 81 -4.84 -5.48 5.82
N ILE A 82 -3.52 -5.31 5.77
CA ILE A 82 -2.72 -5.39 4.55
C ILE A 82 -1.56 -6.36 4.80
N ASP A 83 -1.46 -7.39 3.95
CA ASP A 83 -0.43 -8.41 4.08
C ASP A 83 0.68 -8.20 3.05
N GLN A 84 1.91 -8.02 3.53
CA GLN A 84 3.16 -7.89 2.77
C GLN A 84 3.06 -6.98 1.53
N PRO A 85 2.60 -5.71 1.69
CA PRO A 85 2.35 -4.86 0.53
C PRO A 85 3.62 -4.51 -0.25
N THR A 86 4.81 -4.57 0.37
CA THR A 86 6.03 -4.12 -0.29
C THR A 86 6.67 -5.14 -1.20
N GLN A 87 6.23 -6.40 -1.21
CA GLN A 87 6.81 -7.49 -2.00
C GLN A 87 6.99 -7.11 -3.48
N VAL A 88 6.04 -6.34 -4.04
CA VAL A 88 6.05 -5.92 -5.45
C VAL A 88 7.22 -4.99 -5.82
N TYR A 89 7.85 -4.35 -4.84
CA TYR A 89 8.99 -3.45 -5.03
C TYR A 89 10.33 -4.18 -4.97
N PHE A 90 10.35 -5.49 -4.70
CA PHE A 90 11.59 -6.25 -4.57
C PHE A 90 11.75 -7.25 -5.73
N PRO A 91 12.83 -7.13 -6.53
CA PRO A 91 13.01 -7.94 -7.74
C PRO A 91 13.28 -9.42 -7.47
N SER A 92 13.67 -9.77 -6.23
CA SER A 92 13.81 -11.16 -5.82
C SER A 92 13.43 -11.36 -4.35
N GLU A 93 12.93 -12.56 -4.05
CA GLU A 93 12.58 -12.98 -2.69
C GLU A 93 13.79 -12.94 -1.75
N LYS A 94 15.01 -13.16 -2.26
CA LYS A 94 16.25 -13.02 -1.48
C LYS A 94 16.48 -11.58 -1.05
N VAL A 95 16.31 -10.62 -1.95
CA VAL A 95 16.43 -9.18 -1.63
C VAL A 95 15.32 -8.76 -0.67
N TYR A 96 14.12 -9.31 -0.83
CA TYR A 96 13.01 -9.08 0.10
C TYR A 96 13.29 -9.61 1.51
N GLN A 97 13.80 -10.85 1.63
CA GLN A 97 14.21 -11.45 2.90
C GLN A 97 15.44 -10.74 3.50
N GLU A 98 16.38 -10.27 2.69
CA GLU A 98 17.55 -9.50 3.16
C GLU A 98 17.16 -8.09 3.64
N ALA A 99 15.98 -7.59 3.27
CA ALA A 99 15.41 -6.34 3.77
C ALA A 99 14.99 -6.42 5.27
N ASP A 100 15.14 -7.58 5.92
CA ASP A 100 14.94 -7.87 7.36
C ASP A 100 15.87 -7.06 8.33
N GLY A 101 16.50 -5.98 7.85
CA GLY A 101 17.22 -5.01 8.71
C GLY A 101 18.75 -5.01 8.57
N THR A 102 19.32 -5.85 7.71
CA THR A 102 20.77 -5.89 7.47
C THR A 102 21.08 -6.05 6.00
N VAL A 103 21.26 -4.93 5.28
CA VAL A 103 22.45 -4.63 4.44
C VAL A 103 22.15 -3.42 3.54
N GLN A 104 23.04 -2.43 3.64
CA GLN A 104 23.25 -1.40 2.64
C GLN A 104 23.77 -2.06 1.35
N LYS A 105 23.12 -1.90 0.20
CA LYS A 105 23.81 -1.52 -1.06
C LYS A 105 22.90 -1.41 -2.31
N THR A 106 22.81 -0.16 -2.77
CA THR A 106 23.11 0.35 -4.13
C THR A 106 22.20 0.09 -5.33
N GLU A 107 21.18 -0.76 -5.28
CA GLU A 107 20.04 -0.69 -6.22
C GLU A 107 18.75 -0.20 -5.55
N ALA A 108 18.84 0.11 -4.25
CA ALA A 108 17.72 0.17 -3.33
C ALA A 108 17.01 1.54 -3.20
N ASP A 109 17.50 2.62 -3.80
CA ASP A 109 16.97 3.96 -3.45
C ASP A 109 15.57 4.22 -4.03
N ALA A 110 15.30 3.83 -5.28
CA ALA A 110 13.99 4.04 -5.90
C ALA A 110 12.90 3.17 -5.24
N ASP A 111 13.23 1.90 -5.00
CA ASP A 111 12.33 0.95 -4.33
C ASP A 111 12.09 1.37 -2.87
N LEU A 112 13.13 1.79 -2.14
CA LEU A 112 12.97 2.35 -0.79
C LEU A 112 12.14 3.63 -0.78
N VAL A 113 12.25 4.48 -1.79
CA VAL A 113 11.39 5.68 -1.92
C VAL A 113 9.94 5.27 -2.11
N ALA A 114 9.65 4.24 -2.93
CA ALA A 114 8.30 3.74 -3.12
C ALA A 114 7.74 3.10 -1.84
N VAL A 115 8.53 2.28 -1.14
CA VAL A 115 8.17 1.69 0.16
C VAL A 115 7.91 2.77 1.21
N ARG A 116 8.79 3.76 1.31
CA ARG A 116 8.62 4.89 2.23
C ARG A 116 7.34 5.65 1.95
N ARG A 117 7.08 5.96 0.68
CA ARG A 117 5.88 6.67 0.22
C ARG A 117 4.60 5.88 0.54
N LEU A 118 4.60 4.56 0.32
CA LEU A 118 3.50 3.68 0.71
C LEU A 118 3.20 3.85 2.21
N PHE A 119 4.19 3.66 3.07
CA PHE A 119 3.98 3.73 4.51
C PHE A 119 3.64 5.14 5.01
N GLU A 120 4.24 6.18 4.45
CA GLU A 120 3.88 7.57 4.75
C GLU A 120 2.43 7.87 4.36
N LEU A 121 1.95 7.36 3.22
CA LEU A 121 0.56 7.51 2.81
C LEU A 121 -0.40 6.79 3.77
N LEU A 122 -0.09 5.55 4.17
CA LEU A 122 -0.88 4.81 5.17
C LEU A 122 -0.89 5.53 6.53
N LEU A 123 0.26 6.02 6.99
CA LEU A 123 0.36 6.79 8.23
C LEU A 123 -0.45 8.10 8.14
N ASN A 124 -0.33 8.83 7.04
CA ASN A 124 -1.08 10.06 6.83
C ASN A 124 -2.58 9.79 6.73
N PHE A 125 -3.00 8.66 6.19
CA PHE A 125 -4.41 8.27 6.16
C PHE A 125 -4.99 8.18 7.57
N THR A 126 -4.31 7.48 8.48
CA THR A 126 -4.75 7.28 9.88
C THR A 126 -4.62 8.54 10.75
N LYS A 127 -3.67 9.43 10.43
CA LYS A 127 -3.43 10.65 11.22
C LYS A 127 -4.20 11.88 10.72
N LYS A 128 -4.42 11.99 9.39
CA LYS A 128 -4.93 13.22 8.75
C LYS A 128 -6.27 13.01 8.05
N ASP A 129 -6.37 12.01 7.18
CA ASP A 129 -7.58 11.84 6.37
C ASP A 129 -8.75 11.28 7.20
N VAL A 130 -8.47 10.25 7.98
CA VAL A 130 -9.41 9.58 8.89
C VAL A 130 -8.76 9.34 10.27
N PRO A 131 -8.68 10.37 11.14
CA PRO A 131 -8.19 10.21 12.51
C PRO A 131 -8.91 9.08 13.26
N GLY A 132 -8.14 8.13 13.79
CA GLY A 132 -8.67 6.97 14.52
C GLY A 132 -8.92 5.73 13.67
N PHE A 133 -8.70 5.78 12.35
CA PHE A 133 -8.72 4.59 11.50
C PHE A 133 -7.55 3.65 11.85
N GLN A 134 -7.83 2.35 11.97
CA GLN A 134 -6.81 1.35 12.30
C GLN A 134 -6.27 0.69 11.02
N LEU A 135 -5.00 0.92 10.71
CA LEU A 135 -4.28 0.14 9.70
C LEU A 135 -3.40 -0.88 10.39
N ILE A 136 -3.56 -2.15 10.01
CA ILE A 136 -2.72 -3.26 10.46
C ILE A 136 -1.96 -3.74 9.23
N VAL A 137 -0.63 -3.75 9.31
CA VAL A 137 0.23 -4.17 8.21
C VAL A 137 1.20 -5.22 8.70
N THR A 138 1.25 -6.37 8.04
CA THR A 138 2.28 -7.40 8.24
C THR A 138 3.35 -7.22 7.17
N GLU A 139 4.62 -7.09 7.58
CA GLU A 139 5.70 -6.70 6.67
C GLU A 139 7.09 -7.09 7.21
N HIS A 140 8.01 -7.38 6.28
CA HIS A 140 9.45 -7.56 6.50
C HIS A 140 10.26 -6.26 6.36
N ALA A 141 9.86 -5.38 5.44
CA ALA A 141 10.46 -4.06 5.28
C ALA A 141 10.51 -3.27 6.60
N ASN A 142 11.72 -2.88 7.00
CA ASN A 142 11.97 -2.19 8.27
C ASN A 142 12.67 -0.84 8.05
N LEU A 143 11.89 0.24 7.88
CA LEU A 143 12.42 1.58 7.66
C LEU A 143 12.99 2.17 8.94
N ARG A 144 14.19 2.75 8.88
CA ARG A 144 14.89 3.32 10.05
C ARG A 144 14.30 4.63 10.58
N ASP A 145 13.29 5.16 9.90
CA ASP A 145 12.64 6.41 10.28
C ASP A 145 11.93 6.30 11.62
N THR A 146 12.06 7.33 12.46
CA THR A 146 11.45 7.35 13.80
C THR A 146 9.95 7.09 13.74
N TRP A 147 9.23 7.73 12.80
CA TRP A 147 7.79 7.52 12.66
C TRP A 147 7.40 6.09 12.30
N PHE A 148 8.27 5.35 11.60
CA PHE A 148 8.03 3.96 11.24
C PHE A 148 8.32 3.07 12.44
N GLN A 149 9.45 3.28 13.10
CA GLN A 149 9.84 2.57 14.32
C GLN A 149 8.81 2.76 15.44
N ASP A 150 8.29 3.97 15.63
CA ASP A 150 7.22 4.29 16.59
C ASP A 150 5.88 3.61 16.25
N SER A 151 5.71 3.14 15.01
CA SER A 151 4.51 2.44 14.54
C SER A 151 4.62 0.92 14.67
N LEU A 152 5.80 0.38 15.01
CA LEU A 152 5.99 -1.06 15.21
C LEU A 152 5.28 -1.53 16.48
N VAL A 153 4.44 -2.55 16.34
CA VAL A 153 3.80 -3.23 17.48
C VAL A 153 4.68 -4.39 17.96
N GLU A 154 5.36 -5.05 17.02
CA GLU A 154 6.28 -6.15 17.28
C GLU A 154 7.68 -5.76 16.76
N GLN A 155 8.73 -6.25 17.43
CA GLN A 155 10.07 -6.13 16.88
C GLN A 155 10.18 -6.95 15.59
N PRO A 156 11.00 -6.53 14.60
CA PRO A 156 11.24 -7.33 13.40
C PRO A 156 11.69 -8.74 13.76
N TRP A 157 11.03 -9.74 13.17
CA TRP A 157 11.35 -11.13 13.43
C TRP A 157 12.60 -11.51 12.65
N THR A 158 13.72 -11.66 13.35
CA THR A 158 14.95 -12.22 12.79
C THR A 158 15.06 -13.67 13.24
N LYS A 159 15.60 -14.57 12.41
CA LYS A 159 15.82 -15.96 12.85
C LYS A 159 16.69 -16.00 14.11
N PRO A 160 16.35 -16.81 15.13
CA PRO A 160 15.18 -16.69 16.01
C PRO A 160 15.16 -15.36 16.80
N PRO A 161 13.97 -14.82 17.13
CA PRO A 161 12.63 -15.44 17.04
C PRO A 161 11.93 -15.28 15.67
N ALA A 162 11.34 -16.37 15.16
CA ALA A 162 10.51 -16.42 13.94
C ALA A 162 9.05 -16.79 14.25
N LEU A 163 8.10 -16.43 13.35
CA LEU A 163 6.66 -16.75 13.51
C LEU A 163 6.42 -18.23 13.74
N VAL A 164 7.06 -19.05 12.91
CA VAL A 164 7.01 -20.50 12.94
C VAL A 164 8.22 -20.94 13.78
N PRO A 165 8.01 -21.48 14.98
CA PRO A 165 9.08 -22.01 15.81
C PRO A 165 9.86 -23.10 15.08
N GLU A 166 11.15 -23.23 15.39
CA GLU A 166 11.98 -24.31 14.81
C GLU A 166 11.47 -25.72 15.16
N ASN A 167 10.70 -25.86 16.24
CA ASN A 167 10.08 -27.10 16.65
C ASN A 167 8.65 -27.30 16.12
N TRP A 168 8.22 -26.49 15.13
CA TRP A 168 6.92 -26.69 14.51
C TRP A 168 6.87 -28.06 13.80
N PRO A 169 5.81 -28.86 13.99
CA PRO A 169 5.73 -30.18 13.37
C PRO A 169 5.68 -30.07 11.85
N ASP A 170 6.49 -30.87 11.16
CA ASP A 170 6.34 -31.07 9.71
C ASP A 170 5.01 -31.81 9.44
N ALA A 171 4.35 -31.43 8.35
CA ALA A 171 3.10 -32.04 7.90
C ALA A 171 3.29 -33.44 7.29
#